data_AF-A0A8C7E6Z2-F1
#
_entry.id   AF-A0A8C7E6Z2-F1
#
_cell.length_a   1.000
_cell.length_b   1.000
_cell.length_c   1.000
_cell.angle_alpha   90.00
_cell.angle_beta   90.00
_cell.angle_gamma   90.00
#
_symmetry.space_group_name_H-M   'P 1'
#
loop_
_entity.id
_entity.type
_entity.pdbx_description
1 polymer ?
#
loop_
_entity_poly.entity_id
_entity_poly.type
_entity_poly.pdbx_seq_one_letter_code
_entity_poly.pdbx_strand_id
1 'polypeptide(L)'
;MELRILEPRVRVLSLARRGLWLYTHPLLKMLLLPQRSRCRFFSLTETPEDYTIMVDEDGFKENKDTHQKECHHAGAAVGVLHKQHPVG
;
A
#
# COMPACT_ATOMS: atom_id res chain seq x y z
N MET A 1 -20.59 15.44 18.88
CA MET A 1 -19.70 14.74 17.94
C MET A 1 -20.11 13.28 17.92
N GLU A 2 -20.41 12.71 16.76
CA GLU A 2 -20.83 11.30 16.60
C GLU A 2 -19.66 10.52 16.00
N LEU A 3 -19.24 9.44 16.66
CA LEU A 3 -18.19 8.56 16.15
C LEU A 3 -18.82 7.46 15.28
N ARG A 4 -18.29 7.27 14.07
CA ARG A 4 -18.72 6.20 13.16
C ARG A 4 -17.51 5.35 12.75
N ILE A 5 -17.63 4.05 12.97
CA ILE A 5 -16.66 3.07 12.47
C ILE A 5 -17.04 2.76 11.02
N LEU A 6 -16.09 2.90 10.11
CA LEU A 6 -16.29 2.56 8.71
C LEU A 6 -16.09 1.06 8.50
N GLU A 7 -16.91 0.45 7.64
CA GLU A 7 -16.84 -0.97 7.30
C GLU A 7 -15.61 -1.42 6.49
N PRO A 8 -14.97 -0.58 5.63
CA PRO A 8 -13.85 -1.03 4.81
C PRO A 8 -12.69 -1.57 5.65
N ARG A 9 -12.29 -2.81 5.37
CA ARG A 9 -11.06 -3.40 5.92
C ARG A 9 -9.88 -2.87 5.13
N VAL A 10 -9.02 -2.10 5.79
CA VAL A 10 -7.88 -1.42 5.18
C VAL A 10 -6.58 -2.15 5.54
N ARG A 11 -5.68 -2.30 4.56
CA ARG A 11 -4.29 -2.70 4.75
C ARG A 11 -3.38 -1.49 4.64
N VAL A 12 -2.29 -1.53 5.39
CA VAL A 12 -1.22 -0.55 5.34
C VAL A 12 0.03 -1.21 4.76
N LEU A 13 0.59 -0.60 3.73
CA LEU A 13 1.77 -1.08 3.01
C LEU A 13 2.83 0.02 2.99
N SER A 14 4.09 -0.40 3.05
CA SER A 14 5.24 0.45 2.79
C SER A 14 5.87 0.00 1.48
N LEU A 15 5.98 0.94 0.52
CA LEU A 15 6.58 0.71 -0.78
C LEU A 15 7.90 1.47 -0.86
N ALA A 16 9.00 0.73 -1.02
CA ALA A 16 10.31 1.31 -1.21
C ALA A 16 10.33 2.21 -2.45
N ARG A 17 10.97 3.38 -2.34
CA ARG A 17 11.07 4.36 -3.45
C ARG A 17 11.63 3.76 -4.74
N ARG A 18 12.59 2.84 -4.62
CA ARG A 18 13.19 2.12 -5.77
C ARG A 18 12.22 1.16 -6.47
N GLY A 19 11.20 0.68 -5.78
CA GLY A 19 10.19 -0.23 -6.32
C GLY A 19 8.94 0.48 -6.82
N LEU A 20 8.79 1.81 -6.62
CA LEU A 20 7.58 2.55 -6.96
C LEU A 20 7.12 2.33 -8.40
N TRP A 21 8.07 2.28 -9.34
CA TRP A 21 7.78 2.14 -10.76
C TRP A 21 7.02 0.85 -11.11
N LEU A 22 7.22 -0.23 -10.34
CA LEU A 22 6.48 -1.50 -10.49
C LEU A 22 5.00 -1.34 -10.13
N TYR A 23 4.66 -0.32 -9.33
CA TYR A 23 3.32 -0.04 -8.86
C TYR A 23 2.68 1.16 -9.57
N THR A 24 3.39 1.84 -10.48
CA THR A 24 2.85 3.02 -11.20
C THR A 24 1.51 2.73 -11.88
N HIS A 25 1.40 1.59 -12.58
CA HIS A 25 0.15 1.23 -13.24
C HIS A 25 -1.01 1.04 -12.23
N PRO A 26 -0.93 0.15 -11.23
CA PRO A 26 -2.04 -0.02 -10.29
C PRO A 26 -2.34 1.27 -9.50
N LEU A 27 -1.32 2.05 -9.10
CA LEU A 27 -1.51 3.33 -8.40
C LEU A 27 -2.27 4.35 -9.26
N LEU A 28 -1.89 4.53 -10.53
CA LEU A 28 -2.60 5.43 -11.43
C LEU A 28 -4.04 4.96 -11.69
N LYS A 29 -4.26 3.65 -11.79
CA LYS A 29 -5.60 3.11 -11.98
C LYS A 29 -6.50 3.42 -10.77
N MET A 30 -6.01 3.22 -9.54
CA MET A 30 -6.77 3.56 -8.33
C MET A 30 -6.98 5.06 -8.18
N LEU A 31 -5.97 5.88 -8.49
CA LEU A 31 -6.03 7.33 -8.31
C LEU A 31 -6.89 8.04 -9.36
N LEU A 32 -6.83 7.58 -10.62
CA LEU A 32 -7.39 8.32 -11.77
C LEU A 32 -8.56 7.61 -12.46
N LEU A 33 -8.73 6.29 -12.26
CA LEU A 33 -9.71 5.48 -12.98
C LEU A 33 -10.63 4.72 -12.03
N PRO A 34 -11.47 5.41 -11.21
CA PRO A 34 -12.33 4.78 -10.22
C PRO A 34 -13.32 3.77 -10.80
N GLN A 35 -13.73 3.94 -12.07
CA GLN A 35 -14.61 2.98 -12.77
C GLN A 35 -13.89 1.68 -13.17
N ARG A 36 -12.56 1.64 -13.07
CA ARG A 36 -11.69 0.50 -13.45
C ARG A 36 -11.14 -0.24 -12.22
N SER A 37 -11.40 0.24 -11.01
CA SER A 37 -11.01 -0.44 -9.77
C SER A 37 -12.24 -0.66 -8.89
N ARG A 38 -12.22 -1.72 -8.08
CA ARG A 38 -13.23 -1.96 -7.04
C ARG A 38 -12.82 -1.36 -5.68
N CYS A 39 -11.65 -0.72 -5.63
CA CYS A 39 -11.13 -0.03 -4.46
C CYS A 39 -12.03 1.15 -4.10
N ARG A 40 -12.50 1.17 -2.85
CA ARG A 40 -13.34 2.19 -2.25
C ARG A 40 -12.60 3.01 -1.19
N PHE A 41 -11.46 2.51 -0.71
CA PHE A 41 -10.57 3.24 0.19
C PHE A 41 -9.13 3.17 -0.34
N PHE A 42 -8.58 4.33 -0.73
CA PHE A 42 -7.21 4.46 -1.19
C PHE A 42 -6.58 5.74 -0.62
N SER A 43 -5.37 5.62 -0.10
CA SER A 43 -4.51 6.74 0.27
C SER A 43 -3.07 6.39 -0.08
N LEU A 44 -2.33 7.38 -0.57
CA LEU A 44 -0.91 7.32 -0.87
C LEU A 44 -0.25 8.52 -0.24
N THR A 45 0.76 8.29 0.60
CA THR A 45 1.56 9.33 1.24
C THR A 45 3.02 9.10 0.89
N GLU A 46 3.66 10.08 0.27
CA GLU A 46 5.11 10.09 0.07
C GLU A 46 5.81 10.53 1.37
N THR A 47 6.84 9.80 1.76
CA THR A 47 7.77 10.17 2.84
C THR A 47 9.20 10.27 2.27
N PRO A 48 10.15 10.82 3.02
CA PRO A 48 11.56 10.77 2.62
C PRO A 48 12.06 9.32 2.42
N GLU A 49 11.56 8.37 3.21
CA GLU A 49 12.01 6.98 3.23
C GLU A 49 11.30 6.09 2.18
N ASP A 50 10.00 6.30 1.98
CA ASP A 50 9.12 5.38 1.25
C ASP A 50 7.83 6.03 0.73
N TYR A 51 6.91 5.18 0.24
CA TYR A 51 5.52 5.53 -0.01
C TYR A 51 4.62 4.66 0.89
N THR A 52 3.88 5.29 1.79
CA THR A 52 2.86 4.61 2.59
C THR A 52 1.56 4.53 1.81
N ILE A 53 1.03 3.32 1.65
CA ILE A 53 -0.24 3.06 0.95
C ILE A 53 -1.24 2.50 1.95
N MET A 54 -2.41 3.12 2.05
CA MET A 54 -3.57 2.54 2.74
C MET A 54 -4.61 2.16 1.69
N VAL A 55 -4.98 0.89 1.64
CA VAL A 55 -5.88 0.38 0.60
C VAL A 55 -6.83 -0.66 1.18
N ASP A 56 -8.08 -0.70 0.73
CA ASP A 56 -8.99 -1.79 1.11
C ASP A 56 -8.60 -3.17 0.53
N GLU A 57 -9.28 -4.22 0.98
CA GLU A 57 -9.04 -5.59 0.52
C GLU A 57 -9.19 -5.79 -1.00
N ASP A 58 -10.08 -5.04 -1.67
CA ASP A 58 -10.30 -5.19 -3.10
C ASP A 58 -9.16 -4.52 -3.89
N GLY A 59 -8.74 -3.32 -3.50
CA GLY A 59 -7.55 -2.68 -4.07
C GLY A 59 -6.25 -3.44 -3.73
N PHE A 60 -6.18 -4.08 -2.56
CA PHE A 60 -5.02 -4.91 -2.20
C PHE A 60 -4.88 -6.14 -3.10
N LYS A 61 -5.99 -6.83 -3.42
CA LYS A 61 -5.98 -7.99 -4.32
C LYS A 61 -5.53 -7.60 -5.73
N GLU A 62 -5.98 -6.46 -6.23
CA GLU A 62 -5.60 -5.94 -7.56
C GLU A 62 -4.08 -5.69 -7.67
N ASN A 63 -3.42 -5.33 -6.57
CA ASN A 63 -1.96 -5.15 -6.52
C ASN A 63 -1.17 -6.48 -6.47
N LYS A 64 -1.80 -7.61 -6.10
CA LYS A 64 -1.11 -8.90 -5.96
C LYS A 64 -0.69 -9.49 -7.29
N ASP A 65 -1.51 -9.28 -8.32
CA ASP A 65 -1.30 -9.84 -9.66
C ASP A 65 -0.11 -9.21 -10.38
N THR A 66 0.34 -8.04 -9.91
CA THR A 66 1.42 -7.30 -10.57
C THR A 66 2.78 -7.63 -9.96
N HIS A 67 3.11 -7.29 -8.71
CA HIS A 67 4.50 -7.46 -8.21
C HIS A 67 4.64 -7.56 -6.68
N GLN A 68 3.98 -8.50 -5.99
CA GLN A 68 3.97 -8.57 -4.51
C GLN A 68 5.34 -8.84 -3.82
N LYS A 69 6.45 -9.01 -4.55
CA LYS A 69 7.75 -9.36 -3.96
C LYS A 69 8.50 -8.20 -3.30
N GLU A 70 8.13 -6.94 -3.56
CA GLU A 70 8.84 -5.75 -3.03
C GLU A 70 8.05 -4.96 -1.97
N CYS A 71 6.78 -5.29 -1.73
CA CYS A 71 5.97 -4.67 -0.67
C CYS A 71 6.10 -5.44 0.64
N HIS A 72 6.50 -4.76 1.70
CA HIS A 72 6.39 -5.27 3.06
C HIS A 72 5.03 -4.90 3.65
N HIS A 73 4.40 -5.81 4.39
CA HIS A 73 3.28 -5.43 5.24
C HIS A 73 3.85 -4.44 6.26
N ALA A 74 3.33 -3.21 6.25
CA ALA A 74 3.63 -2.28 7.33
C ALA A 74 2.95 -2.88 8.57
N GLY A 75 3.72 -3.57 9.41
CA GLY A 75 3.26 -4.01 10.71
C GLY A 75 2.63 -2.81 11.41
N ALA A 76 1.46 -3.01 12.01
CA ALA A 76 0.82 -1.98 12.79
C ALA A 76 1.82 -1.42 13.81
N ALA A 77 1.94 -0.09 13.82
CA ALA A 77 2.92 0.75 14.51
C ALA A 77 4.13 1.16 13.65
N VAL A 78 4.09 2.44 13.26
CA VAL A 78 5.26 3.31 13.17
C VAL A 78 6.29 2.91 14.23
N GLY A 79 7.36 2.20 13.86
CA GLY A 79 8.31 1.62 14.81
C GLY A 79 9.21 0.49 14.29
N VAL A 80 10.11 0.83 13.36
CA VAL A 80 11.55 0.44 13.32
C VAL A 80 11.99 -1.05 13.49
N LEU A 81 12.77 -1.49 12.49
CA LEU A 81 13.79 -2.57 12.45
C LEU A 81 13.37 -4.06 12.49
N HIS A 82 13.64 -4.76 11.38
CA HIS A 82 14.78 -5.69 11.31
C HIS A 82 15.16 -5.98 9.84
N LYS A 83 16.25 -5.37 9.36
CA LYS A 83 16.99 -5.85 8.18
C LYS A 83 17.91 -6.97 8.67
N GLN A 84 17.70 -8.20 8.19
CA GLN A 84 18.74 -9.22 8.18
C GLN A 84 19.34 -9.29 6.78
N HIS A 85 20.58 -8.85 6.65
CA HIS A 85 21.44 -9.20 5.51
C HIS A 85 22.14 -10.52 5.85
N PRO A 86 22.19 -11.51 4.94
CA PRO A 86 23.11 -12.63 5.10
C PRO A 86 24.53 -12.15 4.77
N VAL A 87 25.47 -12.40 5.68
CA VAL A 87 26.90 -12.35 5.42
C VAL A 87 27.32 -13.77 5.07
N GLY A 88 27.87 -13.94 3.86
CA GLY A 88 28.56 -15.14 3.39
C GLY A 88 29.73 -14.68 2.54
#